data_AF-A0A1V8SAJ9-F1
#
_entry.id   AF-A0A1V8SAJ9-F1
#
_cell.length_a   1.000
_cell.length_b   1.000
_cell.length_c   1.000
_cell.angle_alpha   90.00
_cell.angle_beta   90.00
_cell.angle_gamma   90.00
#
_symmetry.space_group_name_H-M   'P 1'
#
loop_
_entity.id
_entity.type
_entity.pdbx_description
1 polymer ?
#
loop_
_entity_poly.entity_id
_entity_poly.type
_entity_poly.pdbx_seq_one_letter_code
_entity_poly.pdbx_strand_id
1 'polypeptide(L)' 'MPAFPGLNRVNNVPAWQRLHQNHDGVRQWNKGPRAKFMLYPYYTALAATTSGMTEGAQTHSQM' A
#
# COMPACT_ATOMS: atom_id res chain seq x y z
N MET A 1 21.73 -22.28 27.66
CA MET A 1 21.68 -22.00 26.21
C MET A 1 20.88 -20.71 26.03
N PRO A 2 21.41 -19.63 25.43
CA PRO A 2 20.61 -18.42 25.19
C PRO A 2 19.53 -18.71 24.14
N ALA A 3 18.28 -18.41 24.45
CA ALA A 3 17.16 -18.55 23.51
C ALA A 3 17.17 -17.35 22.56
N PHE A 4 17.61 -17.55 21.31
CA PHE A 4 17.52 -16.51 20.29
C PHE A 4 16.04 -16.17 20.05
N PRO A 5 15.63 -14.88 20.16
CA PRO A 5 14.27 -14.48 19.86
C PRO A 5 14.00 -14.72 18.36
N GLY A 6 13.33 -15.84 18.05
CA GLY A 6 13.11 -16.28 16.67
C GLY A 6 13.33 -17.77 16.43
N LEU A 7 13.88 -18.53 17.39
CA LEU A 7 14.13 -19.97 17.23
C LEU A 7 12.88 -20.78 16.83
N ASN A 8 11.69 -20.33 17.25
CA ASN A 8 10.40 -20.94 16.90
C ASN A 8 9.54 -20.09 15.95
N ARG A 9 10.07 -19.00 15.36
CA ARG A 9 9.33 -18.14 14.43
C ARG A 9 9.61 -18.58 13.01
N VAL A 10 8.56 -18.94 12.26
CA VAL A 10 8.69 -19.26 10.84
C VAL A 10 9.33 -18.09 10.09
N ASN A 11 10.41 -18.36 9.36
CA ASN A 11 11.07 -17.36 8.53
C ASN A 11 10.25 -17.11 7.27
N ASN A 12 9.57 -15.95 7.21
CA ASN A 12 8.78 -15.53 6.06
C ASN A 12 9.60 -14.75 5.02
N VAL A 13 10.89 -14.47 5.26
CA VAL A 13 11.74 -13.68 4.35
C VAL A 13 11.84 -14.34 2.97
N PRO A 14 12.08 -15.66 2.83
CA PRO A 14 12.13 -16.30 1.52
C PRO A 14 10.79 -16.24 0.77
N ALA A 15 9.67 -16.31 1.49
CA ALA A 15 8.34 -16.19 0.89
C ALA A 15 8.11 -14.79 0.31
N TRP A 16 8.49 -13.74 1.05
CA TRP A 16 8.41 -12.36 0.59
C TRP A 16 9.41 -12.06 -0.54
N GLN A 17 10.60 -12.65 -0.51
CA GLN A 17 11.59 -12.53 -1.58
C GLN A 17 11.05 -13.12 -2.89
N ARG A 18 10.49 -14.33 -2.88
CA ARG A 18 9.85 -14.93 -4.08
C ARG A 18 8.74 -14.04 -4.62
N LEU A 19 7.87 -13.56 -3.74
CA LEU A 19 6.74 -12.70 -4.14
C LEU A 19 7.19 -11.37 -4.78
N HIS A 20 8.26 -10.74 -4.29
CA HIS A 20 8.70 -9.44 -4.81
C HIS A 20 9.69 -9.54 -5.98
N GLN A 21 10.42 -10.65 -6.09
CA GLN A 21 11.37 -10.89 -7.17
C GLN A 21 10.74 -11.52 -8.42
N ASN A 22 9.47 -11.96 -8.37
CA ASN A 22 8.78 -12.38 -9.57
C ASN A 22 8.61 -11.19 -10.54
N HIS A 23 9.03 -11.40 -11.80
CA HIS A 23 9.08 -10.37 -12.86
C HIS A 23 7.72 -10.21 -13.57
N ASP A 24 6.69 -9.90 -12.78
CA ASP A 24 5.29 -9.92 -13.23
C ASP A 24 4.87 -8.63 -13.95
N GLY A 25 5.79 -7.67 -14.07
CA GLY A 25 5.50 -6.29 -14.52
C GLY A 25 4.66 -5.47 -13.53
N VAL A 26 4.23 -6.07 -12.42
CA VAL A 26 3.39 -5.40 -11.41
C VAL A 26 4.22 -4.49 -10.52
N ARG A 27 3.70 -3.28 -10.26
CA ARG A 27 4.32 -2.31 -9.35
C ARG A 27 4.51 -2.91 -7.96
N GLN A 28 5.64 -2.60 -7.31
CA GLN A 28 6.01 -3.16 -6.01
C GLN A 28 4.89 -3.05 -4.97
N TRP A 29 4.21 -1.90 -4.90
CA TRP A 29 3.11 -1.68 -3.96
C TRP A 29 1.85 -2.51 -4.24
N ASN A 30 1.71 -3.10 -5.43
CA ASN A 30 0.57 -3.93 -5.82
C ASN A 30 0.89 -5.44 -5.80
N LYS A 31 2.12 -5.84 -5.44
CA LYS A 31 2.54 -7.25 -5.42
C LYS A 31 1.96 -8.05 -4.24
N GLY A 32 1.72 -7.40 -3.12
CA GLY A 32 1.24 -8.07 -1.91
C GLY A 32 -0.20 -8.59 -2.03
N PRO A 33 -0.56 -9.74 -1.43
CA PRO A 33 -1.94 -10.27 -1.47
C PRO A 33 -2.94 -9.33 -0.78
N ARG A 34 -2.48 -8.56 0.21
CA ARG A 34 -3.28 -7.55 0.92
C ARG A 34 -3.10 -6.14 0.37
N ALA A 35 -2.26 -5.95 -0.64
CA ALA A 35 -1.99 -4.64 -1.22
C ALA A 35 -3.28 -3.99 -1.73
N LYS A 36 -4.06 -4.72 -2.54
CA LYS A 36 -5.31 -4.22 -3.12
C LYS A 36 -6.30 -3.75 -2.04
N PHE A 37 -6.44 -4.51 -0.94
CA PHE A 37 -7.32 -4.15 0.16
C PHE A 37 -6.91 -2.87 0.90
N MET A 38 -5.63 -2.53 0.93
CA MET A 38 -5.16 -1.26 1.51
C MET A 38 -5.18 -0.12 0.49
N LEU A 39 -4.90 -0.41 -0.78
CA LEU A 39 -4.82 0.59 -1.85
C LEU A 39 -6.20 1.12 -2.26
N TYR A 40 -7.23 0.28 -2.31
CA TYR A 40 -8.59 0.73 -2.65
C TYR A 40 -9.14 1.82 -1.71
N PRO A 41 -9.17 1.65 -0.37
CA PRO A 41 -9.66 2.71 0.51
C PRO A 41 -8.77 3.97 0.48
N TYR A 42 -7.47 3.80 0.27
CA TYR A 42 -6.55 4.94 0.11
C TYR A 42 -6.90 5.76 -1.14
N TYR A 43 -7.10 5.12 -2.29
CA TYR A 43 -7.47 5.81 -3.53
C TYR A 43 -8.85 6.47 -3.44
N THR A 44 -9.83 5.85 -2.75
CA THR A 44 -11.13 6.48 -2.55
C THR A 44 -11.05 7.72 -1.67
N ALA A 45 -10.27 7.66 -0.58
CA ALA A 45 -10.09 8.81 0.31
C ALA A 45 -9.35 9.94 -0.41
N LEU A 46 -8.27 9.60 -1.15
CA LEU A 46 -7.50 10.57 -1.92
C LEU A 46 -8.39 11.26 -2.96
N ALA A 47 -9.16 10.51 -3.74
CA ALA A 47 -10.07 11.08 -4.75
C ALA A 47 -11.14 11.98 -4.13
N ALA A 48 -11.72 11.58 -2.99
CA ALA A 48 -12.70 12.37 -2.27
C ALA A 48 -12.11 13.70 -1.77
N THR A 49 -10.92 13.67 -1.16
CA THR A 49 -10.25 14.89 -0.68
C THR A 49 -9.84 15.80 -1.83
N THR A 50 -9.27 15.25 -2.91
CA THR A 50 -8.87 16.06 -4.07
C THR A 50 -10.07 16.72 -4.75
N SER A 51 -11.20 16.01 -4.88
CA SER A 51 -12.42 16.58 -5.49
C SER A 51 -13.00 17.72 -4.65
N GLY A 52 -13.07 17.54 -3.32
CA GLY A 52 -13.51 18.60 -2.42
C GLY A 52 -12.60 19.83 -2.41
N MET A 53 -11.29 19.64 -2.64
CA MET A 53 -10.35 20.76 -2.80
C MET A 53 -10.57 21.54 -4.11
N THR A 54 -10.88 20.85 -5.21
CA THR A 54 -11.13 21.53 -6.49
C THR A 54 -12.42 22.35 -6.50
N GLU A 55 -13.46 21.90 -5.79
CA GLU A 55 -14.72 22.64 -5.65
C GLU A 55 -14.53 23.92 -4.83
N GLY A 56 -13.77 23.87 -3.73
CA GLY A 56 -13.44 25.07 -2.93
C GLY A 56 -12.59 26.11 -3.67
N ALA A 57 -11.73 25.67 -4.59
CA ALA A 57 -10.87 26.56 -5.38
C ALA A 57 -11.66 27.37 -6.43
N GLN A 58 -12.76 26.84 -6.97
CA GLN A 58 -13.58 27.56 -7.96
C GLN A 58 -14.44 28.66 -7.32
N THR A 59 -14.95 28.45 -6.10
CA THR A 59 -15.80 29.42 -5.38
C THR A 59 -15.03 30.68 -4.99
N HIS A 60 -13.72 30.58 -4.72
CA HIS A 60 -12.87 31.70 -4.33
C HIS A 60 -12.40 32.58 -5.51
N SER A 61 -12.61 32.16 -6.76
CA SER A 61 -12.28 32.95 -7.96
C SER A 61 -13.50 33.69 -8.55
N GLN A 62 -14.68 33.53 -7.93
CA GLN A 62 -15.96 34.12 -8.36
C GLN A 62 -16.46 35.22 -7.39
N MET A 63 -15.65 35.62 -6.41
CA MET A 63 -15.85 36.80 -5.55
C MET A 63 -14.75 37.83 -5.85
#